data_AF-A0AAE6EF74-F1
#
_entry.id   AF-A0AAE6EF74-F1
#
_cell.length_a   1.000
_cell.length_b   1.000
_cell.length_c   1.000
_cell.angle_alpha   90.00
_cell.angle_beta   90.00
_cell.angle_gamma   90.00
#
_symmetry.space_group_name_H-M   'P 1'
#
loop_
_entity.id
_entity.type
_entity.pdbx_description
1 polymer ?
#
loop_
_entity_poly.entity_id
_entity_poly.type
_entity_poly.pdbx_seq_one_letter_code
_entity_poly.pdbx_strand_id
1 'polypeptide(L)'
;MKNDKAALSAEIVDFWKKAGPDKWFDKDAAFDSHFHDRFRDAHFAAARRELDDWLEGAESSLALMLLLDQFPRNCFRDTAHMYATDPLARLLTDEAIRRGHDQAVGDDLRVFFYLPFSHAEDMAAQHRACRLNQPLGGLYLHHAEEHREIIERFGRFPHRNDILLRETTPEERQYLEEGGFSG
;
A
#
# COMPACT_ATOMS: atom_id res chain seq x y z
N MET A 1 -17.40 -17.02 14.16
CA MET A 1 -16.19 -17.01 13.30
C MET A 1 -16.41 -16.35 11.94
N LYS A 2 -17.22 -16.89 11.00
CA LYS A 2 -17.43 -16.22 9.69
C LYS A 2 -18.09 -14.82 9.81
N ASN A 3 -19.11 -14.71 10.67
CA ASN A 3 -19.79 -13.43 10.90
C ASN A 3 -18.87 -12.38 11.57
N ASP A 4 -17.97 -12.82 12.45
CA ASP A 4 -17.04 -11.92 13.15
C ASP A 4 -15.97 -11.38 12.17
N LYS A 5 -15.49 -12.22 11.24
CA LYS A 5 -14.56 -11.81 10.18
C LYS A 5 -15.19 -10.78 9.23
N ALA A 6 -16.44 -10.99 8.82
CA ALA A 6 -17.15 -10.05 7.94
C ALA A 6 -17.37 -8.68 8.62
N ALA A 7 -17.71 -8.70 9.92
CA ALA A 7 -17.84 -7.47 10.71
C ALA A 7 -16.49 -6.72 10.80
N LEU A 8 -15.39 -7.44 11.06
CA LEU A 8 -14.05 -6.84 11.14
C LEU A 8 -13.61 -6.20 9.81
N SER A 9 -13.82 -6.87 8.67
CA SER A 9 -13.46 -6.28 7.37
C SER A 9 -14.24 -5.00 7.07
N ALA A 10 -15.54 -4.98 7.40
CA ALA A 10 -16.37 -3.79 7.24
C ALA A 10 -15.90 -2.65 8.17
N GLU A 11 -15.55 -2.98 9.40
CA GLU A 11 -15.03 -2.02 10.38
C GLU A 11 -13.74 -1.33 9.91
N ILE A 12 -12.80 -2.08 9.31
CA ILE A 12 -11.55 -1.55 8.76
C ILE A 12 -11.84 -0.56 7.63
N VAL A 13 -12.72 -0.95 6.70
CA VAL A 13 -13.08 -0.09 5.56
C VAL A 13 -13.81 1.17 6.04
N ASP A 14 -14.72 1.04 7.01
CA ASP A 14 -15.43 2.18 7.60
C ASP A 14 -14.49 3.12 8.36
N PHE A 15 -13.52 2.57 9.10
CA PHE A 15 -12.48 3.36 9.76
C PHE A 15 -11.72 4.20 8.72
N TRP A 16 -11.30 3.58 7.62
CA TRP A 16 -10.53 4.24 6.58
C TRP A 16 -11.35 5.32 5.86
N LYS A 17 -12.60 5.01 5.48
CA LYS A 17 -13.54 5.97 4.86
C LYS A 17 -13.77 7.19 5.76
N LYS A 18 -13.94 6.99 7.07
CA LYS A 18 -14.15 8.08 8.04
C LYS A 18 -12.91 8.95 8.26
N ALA A 19 -11.71 8.37 8.12
CA ALA A 19 -10.46 9.11 8.24
C ALA A 19 -10.28 10.07 7.05
N GLY A 20 -10.58 9.60 5.83
CA GLY A 20 -10.54 10.41 4.62
C GLY A 20 -9.14 10.79 4.13
N PRO A 21 -9.04 11.44 2.96
CA PRO A 21 -7.77 11.75 2.29
C PRO A 21 -6.83 12.63 3.12
N ASP A 22 -7.38 13.46 4.01
CA ASP A 22 -6.60 14.29 4.96
C ASP A 22 -5.76 13.46 5.93
N LYS A 23 -6.06 12.16 6.10
CA LYS A 23 -5.32 11.23 6.95
C LYS A 23 -4.58 10.14 6.17
N TRP A 24 -5.06 9.78 4.98
CA TRP A 24 -4.49 8.67 4.20
C TRP A 24 -3.04 8.94 3.77
N PHE A 25 -2.74 10.20 3.42
CA PHE A 25 -1.45 10.59 2.82
C PHE A 25 -0.63 11.54 3.71
N ASP A 26 -1.09 11.80 4.95
CA ASP A 26 -0.38 12.66 5.90
C ASP A 26 0.29 11.85 7.01
N LYS A 27 1.34 12.41 7.61
CA LYS A 27 2.02 11.82 8.78
C LYS A 27 1.39 12.36 10.06
N ASP A 28 0.40 11.64 10.57
CA ASP A 28 -0.28 11.95 11.83
C ASP A 28 -0.09 10.82 12.87
N ALA A 29 0.76 11.07 13.87
CA ALA A 29 1.07 10.11 14.92
C ALA A 29 -0.16 9.67 15.74
N ALA A 30 -1.17 10.54 15.90
CA ALA A 30 -2.38 10.19 16.62
C ALA A 30 -3.26 9.25 15.78
N PHE A 31 -3.33 9.48 14.47
CA PHE A 31 -3.98 8.55 13.55
C PHE A 31 -3.24 7.22 13.48
N ASP A 32 -1.91 7.24 13.39
CA ASP A 32 -1.08 6.03 13.35
C ASP A 32 -1.28 5.17 14.61
N SER A 33 -1.30 5.78 15.80
CA SER A 33 -1.56 5.05 17.06
C SER A 33 -2.97 4.46 17.08
N HIS A 34 -3.98 5.22 16.66
CA HIS A 34 -5.35 4.72 16.62
C HIS A 34 -5.52 3.58 15.60
N PHE A 35 -4.86 3.68 14.44
CA PHE A 35 -4.89 2.65 13.41
C PHE A 35 -4.19 1.37 13.91
N HIS A 36 -3.02 1.52 14.55
CA HIS A 36 -2.28 0.45 15.19
C HIS A 36 -3.11 -0.26 16.27
N ASP A 37 -3.59 0.48 17.27
CA ASP A 37 -4.26 -0.09 18.45
C ASP A 37 -5.52 -0.87 18.09
N ARG A 38 -6.19 -0.48 17.00
CA ARG A 38 -7.44 -1.11 16.57
C ARG A 38 -7.23 -2.34 15.70
N PHE A 39 -6.22 -2.34 14.81
CA PHE A 39 -6.12 -3.37 13.76
C PHE A 39 -4.77 -4.08 13.69
N ARG A 40 -3.87 -3.91 14.67
CA ARG A 40 -2.62 -4.67 14.76
C ARG A 40 -2.84 -6.18 14.64
N ASP A 41 -3.77 -6.74 15.40
CA ASP A 41 -4.03 -8.17 15.37
C ASP A 41 -4.59 -8.63 14.01
N ALA A 42 -5.38 -7.78 13.35
CA ALA A 42 -5.89 -8.03 12.01
C ALA A 42 -4.76 -8.00 10.96
N HIS A 43 -3.82 -7.05 11.06
CA HIS A 43 -2.61 -7.01 10.22
C HIS A 43 -1.83 -8.33 10.35
N PHE A 44 -1.56 -8.78 11.58
CA PHE A 44 -0.84 -10.04 11.78
C PHE A 44 -1.63 -11.27 11.32
N ALA A 45 -2.96 -11.28 11.47
CA ALA A 45 -3.81 -12.36 10.94
C ALA A 45 -3.77 -12.42 9.41
N ALA A 46 -3.84 -11.27 8.73
CA ALA A 46 -3.66 -11.17 7.28
C ALA A 46 -2.26 -11.65 6.86
N ALA A 47 -1.21 -11.21 7.57
CA ALA A 47 0.17 -11.62 7.30
C ALA A 47 0.39 -13.13 7.50
N ARG A 48 -0.34 -13.76 8.43
CA ARG A 48 -0.37 -15.22 8.64
C ARG A 48 -1.28 -15.99 7.67
N ARG A 49 -1.87 -15.32 6.66
CA ARG A 49 -2.77 -15.92 5.66
C ARG A 49 -4.08 -16.46 6.24
N GLU A 50 -4.47 -15.99 7.43
CA GLU A 50 -5.70 -16.42 8.12
C GLU A 50 -6.95 -15.75 7.54
N LEU A 51 -6.78 -14.71 6.73
CA LEU A 51 -7.83 -13.87 6.14
C LEU A 51 -7.89 -13.96 4.61
N ASP A 52 -7.28 -14.98 3.98
CA ASP A 52 -7.32 -15.17 2.53
C ASP A 52 -8.75 -15.30 1.98
N ASP A 53 -9.70 -15.77 2.80
CA ASP A 53 -11.14 -15.84 2.49
C ASP A 53 -11.77 -14.45 2.23
N TRP A 54 -11.12 -13.36 2.63
CA TRP A 54 -11.58 -12.01 2.32
C TRP A 54 -11.51 -11.65 0.83
N LEU A 55 -10.79 -12.44 0.02
CA LEU A 55 -10.82 -12.33 -1.44
C LEU A 55 -12.18 -12.70 -2.07
N GLU A 56 -13.13 -13.23 -1.29
CA GLU A 56 -14.48 -13.52 -1.77
C GLU A 56 -15.35 -12.26 -1.97
N GLY A 57 -14.97 -11.11 -1.38
CA GLY A 57 -15.72 -9.85 -1.48
C GLY A 57 -14.83 -8.64 -1.79
N ALA A 58 -15.40 -7.63 -2.46
CA ALA A 58 -14.67 -6.44 -2.87
C ALA A 58 -14.21 -5.58 -1.68
N GLU A 59 -15.11 -5.24 -0.75
CA GLU A 59 -14.75 -4.45 0.43
C GLU A 59 -13.82 -5.22 1.39
N SER A 60 -14.00 -6.53 1.54
CA SER A 60 -13.08 -7.35 2.33
C SER A 60 -11.71 -7.49 1.67
N SER A 61 -11.63 -7.49 0.34
CA SER A 61 -10.36 -7.41 -0.38
C SER A 61 -9.70 -6.03 -0.21
N LEU A 62 -10.48 -4.94 -0.20
CA LEU A 62 -9.95 -3.62 0.13
C LEU A 62 -9.37 -3.61 1.54
N ALA A 63 -10.04 -4.22 2.52
CA ALA A 63 -9.53 -4.34 3.89
C ALA A 63 -8.17 -5.06 3.93
N LEU A 64 -7.95 -6.08 3.10
CA LEU A 64 -6.62 -6.72 2.97
C LEU A 64 -5.55 -5.74 2.48
N MET A 65 -5.87 -4.86 1.52
CA MET A 65 -4.92 -3.84 1.04
C MET A 65 -4.59 -2.83 2.15
N LEU A 66 -5.61 -2.39 2.89
CA LEU A 66 -5.42 -1.50 4.02
C LEU A 66 -4.55 -2.12 5.12
N LEU A 67 -4.71 -3.42 5.38
CA LEU A 67 -3.93 -4.13 6.39
C LEU A 67 -2.50 -4.47 5.95
N LEU A 68 -2.27 -4.77 4.68
CA LEU A 68 -0.98 -5.29 4.22
C LEU A 68 -0.10 -4.24 3.53
N ASP A 69 -0.70 -3.16 3.03
CA ASP A 69 0.00 -2.10 2.32
C ASP A 69 -0.02 -0.78 3.10
N GLN A 70 -1.19 -0.32 3.57
CA GLN A 70 -1.30 0.97 4.27
C GLN A 70 -0.85 0.87 5.73
N PHE A 71 -1.35 -0.12 6.48
CA PHE A 71 -1.04 -0.29 7.90
C PHE A 71 0.46 -0.30 8.21
N PRO A 72 1.34 -1.03 7.47
CA PRO A 72 2.77 -0.98 7.73
C PRO A 72 3.40 0.42 7.57
N ARG A 73 2.91 1.20 6.59
CA ARG A 73 3.41 2.55 6.28
C ARG A 73 2.99 3.58 7.33
N ASN A 74 1.85 3.35 8.01
CA ASN A 74 1.40 4.15 9.15
C ASN A 74 2.04 3.69 10.47
N CYS A 75 2.03 2.38 10.74
CA CYS A 75 2.24 1.85 12.09
C CYS A 75 3.68 1.38 12.36
N PHE A 76 4.49 1.18 11.32
CA PHE A 76 5.87 0.68 11.44
C PHE A 76 6.90 1.61 10.82
N ARG A 77 6.62 2.92 10.80
CA ARG A 77 7.48 3.96 10.21
C ARG A 77 8.94 3.80 10.60
N ASP A 78 9.81 4.10 9.64
CA ASP A 78 11.27 4.11 9.79
C ASP A 78 11.87 2.73 10.16
N THR A 79 11.15 1.64 9.85
CA THR A 79 11.64 0.27 10.04
C THR A 79 11.42 -0.59 8.79
N ALA A 80 12.18 -1.67 8.66
CA ALA A 80 12.01 -2.63 7.55
C ALA A 80 10.63 -3.30 7.56
N HIS A 81 9.89 -3.25 8.68
CA HIS A 81 8.53 -3.76 8.77
C HIS A 81 7.54 -2.99 7.88
N MET A 82 7.83 -1.75 7.46
CA MET A 82 7.03 -1.02 6.46
C MET A 82 6.86 -1.81 5.15
N TYR A 83 7.86 -2.63 4.81
CA TYR A 83 7.92 -3.32 3.51
C TYR A 83 7.73 -4.83 3.63
N ALA A 84 7.65 -5.36 4.85
CA ALA A 84 7.67 -6.80 5.11
C ALA A 84 6.48 -7.55 4.48
N THR A 85 5.32 -6.89 4.36
CA THR A 85 4.10 -7.47 3.77
C THR A 85 3.84 -7.03 2.32
N ASP A 86 4.68 -6.17 1.73
CA ASP A 86 4.51 -5.68 0.35
C ASP A 86 4.36 -6.84 -0.68
N PRO A 87 5.17 -7.92 -0.64
CA PRO A 87 5.02 -9.02 -1.58
C PRO A 87 3.67 -9.73 -1.47
N LEU A 88 3.15 -9.87 -0.24
CA LEU A 88 1.84 -10.48 0.01
C LEU A 88 0.72 -9.54 -0.42
N ALA A 89 0.81 -8.24 -0.12
CA ALA A 89 -0.15 -7.25 -0.59
C ALA A 89 -0.30 -7.33 -2.11
N ARG A 90 0.82 -7.27 -2.85
CA ARG A 90 0.82 -7.36 -4.33
C ARG A 90 0.21 -8.67 -4.85
N LEU A 91 0.47 -9.80 -4.19
CA LEU A 91 -0.12 -11.09 -4.56
C LEU A 91 -1.65 -11.06 -4.44
N LEU A 92 -2.17 -10.58 -3.31
CA LEU A 92 -3.62 -10.54 -3.06
C LEU A 92 -4.31 -9.47 -3.91
N THR A 93 -3.63 -8.35 -4.19
CA THR A 93 -4.07 -7.34 -5.15
C THR A 93 -4.28 -7.93 -6.54
N ASP A 94 -3.33 -8.72 -7.05
CA ASP A 94 -3.45 -9.31 -8.38
C ASP A 94 -4.71 -10.17 -8.50
N GLU A 95 -4.95 -10.99 -7.48
CA GLU A 95 -6.14 -11.84 -7.39
C GLU A 95 -7.44 -11.04 -7.23
N ALA A 96 -7.42 -9.96 -6.44
CA ALA A 96 -8.57 -9.07 -6.28
C ALA A 96 -8.95 -8.37 -7.59
N ILE A 97 -7.97 -7.88 -8.35
CA ILE A 97 -8.19 -7.29 -9.68
C ILE A 97 -8.68 -8.35 -10.67
N ARG A 98 -8.14 -9.57 -10.63
CA ARG A 98 -8.64 -10.68 -11.46
C ARG A 98 -10.12 -10.99 -11.20
N ARG A 99 -10.60 -10.74 -9.97
CA ARG A 99 -12.01 -10.88 -9.57
C ARG A 99 -12.85 -9.62 -9.85
N GLY A 100 -12.25 -8.52 -10.33
CA GLY A 100 -12.93 -7.25 -10.61
C GLY A 100 -13.27 -6.43 -9.37
N HIS A 101 -12.63 -6.71 -8.22
CA HIS A 101 -12.96 -6.07 -6.95
C HIS A 101 -12.61 -4.58 -6.90
N ASP A 102 -11.55 -4.18 -7.59
CA ASP A 102 -11.13 -2.79 -7.75
C ASP A 102 -12.22 -1.95 -8.46
N GLN A 103 -12.89 -2.54 -9.44
CA GLN A 103 -13.98 -1.88 -10.17
C GLN A 103 -15.31 -1.86 -9.38
N ALA A 104 -15.42 -2.69 -8.34
CA ALA A 104 -16.62 -2.78 -7.50
C ALA A 104 -16.60 -1.83 -6.30
N VAL A 105 -15.50 -1.08 -6.09
CA VAL A 105 -15.42 0.00 -5.10
C VAL A 105 -15.46 1.38 -5.75
N GLY A 106 -15.80 2.40 -4.97
CA GLY A 106 -15.78 3.80 -5.42
C GLY A 106 -14.37 4.25 -5.83
N ASP A 107 -14.29 5.19 -6.77
CA ASP A 107 -13.04 5.66 -7.38
C ASP A 107 -12.01 6.13 -6.33
N ASP A 108 -12.46 6.84 -5.30
CA ASP A 108 -11.60 7.35 -4.20
C ASP A 108 -10.88 6.24 -3.42
N LEU A 109 -11.48 5.04 -3.37
CA LEU A 109 -10.90 3.89 -2.67
C LEU A 109 -10.19 2.93 -3.62
N ARG A 110 -10.40 3.08 -4.93
CA ARG A 110 -9.83 2.18 -5.94
C ARG A 110 -8.31 2.23 -5.95
N VAL A 111 -7.72 3.41 -5.69
CA VAL A 111 -6.27 3.61 -5.63
C VAL A 111 -5.57 2.67 -4.63
N PHE A 112 -6.22 2.26 -3.55
CA PHE A 112 -5.63 1.35 -2.55
C PHE A 112 -5.43 -0.07 -3.08
N PHE A 113 -6.14 -0.47 -4.14
CA PHE A 113 -5.80 -1.68 -4.89
C PHE A 113 -4.57 -1.48 -5.78
N TYR A 114 -4.16 -0.26 -6.09
CA TYR A 114 -3.11 -0.02 -7.08
C TYR A 114 -1.76 0.30 -6.43
N LEU A 115 -1.77 0.90 -5.25
CA LEU A 115 -0.58 1.25 -4.48
C LEU A 115 0.40 0.07 -4.26
N PRO A 116 -0.05 -1.18 -4.00
CA PRO A 116 0.88 -2.33 -3.90
C PRO A 116 1.76 -2.55 -5.13
N PHE A 117 1.33 -2.12 -6.32
CA PHE A 117 2.19 -2.14 -7.51
C PHE A 117 3.18 -0.97 -7.53
N SER A 118 2.74 0.25 -7.18
CA SER A 118 3.63 1.42 -7.06
C SER A 118 4.71 1.23 -6.00
N HIS A 119 4.42 0.43 -4.96
CA HIS A 119 5.35 0.16 -3.88
C HIS A 119 6.38 -0.93 -4.18
N ALA A 120 6.24 -1.67 -5.28
CA ALA A 120 7.15 -2.75 -5.62
C ALA A 120 8.41 -2.22 -6.34
N GLU A 121 9.59 -2.70 -5.92
CA GLU A 121 10.86 -2.48 -6.63
C GLU A 121 10.97 -3.44 -7.84
N ASP A 122 10.05 -3.32 -8.79
CA ASP A 122 9.93 -4.18 -9.98
C ASP A 122 9.29 -3.41 -11.15
N MET A 123 9.98 -3.37 -12.30
CA MET A 123 9.52 -2.60 -13.47
C MET A 123 8.17 -3.07 -14.03
N ALA A 124 7.90 -4.38 -14.00
CA ALA A 124 6.62 -4.90 -14.48
C ALA A 124 5.45 -4.41 -13.61
N ALA A 125 5.64 -4.40 -12.29
CA ALA A 125 4.69 -3.82 -11.35
C ALA A 125 4.50 -2.31 -11.59
N GLN A 126 5.58 -1.54 -11.79
CA GLN A 126 5.49 -0.09 -12.03
C GLN A 126 4.71 0.25 -13.31
N HIS A 127 4.98 -0.44 -14.42
CA HIS A 127 4.19 -0.26 -15.63
C HIS A 127 2.71 -0.60 -15.42
N ARG A 128 2.41 -1.61 -14.60
CA ARG A 128 1.04 -1.96 -14.24
C ARG A 128 0.40 -0.88 -13.37
N ALA A 129 1.12 -0.33 -12.41
CA ALA A 129 0.65 0.77 -11.57
C ALA A 129 0.22 1.98 -12.40
N CYS A 130 1.05 2.43 -13.36
CA CYS A 130 0.68 3.52 -14.27
C CYS A 130 -0.57 3.17 -15.09
N ARG A 131 -0.65 1.96 -15.67
CA ARG A 131 -1.82 1.54 -16.46
C ARG A 131 -3.11 1.55 -15.65
N LEU A 132 -3.07 1.09 -14.39
CA LEU A 132 -4.23 1.04 -13.51
C LEU A 132 -4.65 2.44 -13.03
N ASN A 133 -3.70 3.35 -12.81
CA ASN A 133 -3.98 4.73 -12.41
C ASN A 133 -4.32 5.66 -13.58
N GLN A 134 -4.04 5.27 -14.83
CA GLN A 134 -4.39 6.04 -16.03
C GLN A 134 -5.86 6.52 -16.07
N PRO A 135 -6.88 5.69 -15.77
CA PRO A 135 -8.27 6.14 -15.72
C PRO A 135 -8.59 7.01 -14.49
N LEU A 136 -7.83 6.91 -13.40
CA LEU A 136 -8.02 7.78 -12.22
C LEU A 136 -7.46 9.19 -12.49
N GLY A 137 -6.40 9.29 -13.29
CA GLY A 137 -5.79 10.56 -13.68
C GLY A 137 -5.29 11.39 -12.49
N GLY A 138 -5.12 12.70 -12.72
CA GLY A 138 -4.76 13.66 -11.68
C GLY A 138 -3.51 13.27 -10.88
N LEU A 139 -3.58 13.49 -9.57
CA LEU A 139 -2.47 13.18 -8.66
C LEU A 139 -2.18 11.68 -8.56
N TYR A 140 -3.19 10.81 -8.73
CA TYR A 140 -2.98 9.36 -8.65
C TYR A 140 -2.09 8.83 -9.78
N LEU A 141 -2.35 9.28 -11.02
CA LEU A 141 -1.50 8.93 -12.15
C LEU A 141 -0.11 9.55 -11.99
N HIS A 142 -0.05 10.82 -11.60
CA HIS A 142 1.22 11.53 -11.40
C HIS A 142 2.14 10.78 -10.42
N HIS A 143 1.63 10.41 -9.24
CA HIS A 143 2.42 9.65 -8.27
C HIS A 143 2.83 8.27 -8.77
N ALA A 144 1.97 7.57 -9.53
CA ALA A 144 2.36 6.29 -10.13
C ALA A 144 3.49 6.44 -11.16
N GLU A 145 3.50 7.54 -11.92
CA GLU A 145 4.58 7.87 -12.86
C GLU A 145 5.88 8.22 -12.12
N GLU A 146 5.82 9.02 -11.05
CA GLU A 146 6.99 9.32 -10.20
C GLU A 146 7.64 8.04 -9.65
N HIS A 147 6.82 7.11 -9.12
CA HIS A 147 7.34 5.82 -8.63
C HIS A 147 8.01 5.02 -9.74
N ARG A 148 7.39 4.97 -10.93
CA ARG A 148 7.96 4.25 -12.09
C ARG A 148 9.30 4.85 -12.49
N GLU A 149 9.41 6.16 -12.58
CA GLU A 149 10.65 6.85 -13.00
C GLU A 149 11.82 6.55 -12.05
N ILE A 150 11.57 6.44 -10.75
CA ILE A 150 12.59 6.08 -9.76
C ILE A 150 13.08 4.64 -9.99
N ILE A 151 12.15 3.71 -10.18
CA ILE A 151 12.48 2.29 -10.43
C ILE A 151 13.12 2.11 -11.82
N GLU A 152 12.72 2.87 -12.82
CA GLU A 152 13.34 2.86 -14.14
C GLU A 152 14.80 3.32 -14.06
N ARG A 153 15.07 4.35 -13.26
CA ARG A 153 16.41 4.90 -13.07
C ARG A 153 17.32 4.03 -12.21
N PHE A 154 16.82 3.50 -11.09
CA PHE A 154 17.67 2.85 -10.07
C PHE A 154 17.40 1.35 -9.89
N GLY A 155 16.33 0.81 -10.47
CA GLY A 155 15.86 -0.55 -10.23
C GLY A 155 15.27 -0.79 -8.84
N ARG A 156 15.25 0.23 -7.97
CA ARG A 156 14.84 0.20 -6.57
C ARG A 156 14.55 1.60 -6.05
N PHE A 157 14.02 1.74 -4.85
CA PHE A 157 13.78 3.02 -4.19
C PHE A 157 14.96 3.43 -3.29
N PRO A 158 15.75 4.46 -3.64
CA PRO A 158 16.93 4.83 -2.86
C PRO A 158 16.65 5.24 -1.41
N HIS A 159 15.47 5.82 -1.13
CA HIS A 159 15.09 6.22 0.23
C HIS A 159 14.96 5.03 1.19
N ARG A 160 14.80 3.80 0.67
CA ARG A 160 14.74 2.58 1.50
C ARG A 160 16.12 2.04 1.85
N ASN A 161 17.21 2.59 1.29
CA ASN A 161 18.54 2.01 1.41
C ASN A 161 19.01 1.89 2.86
N ASP A 162 18.81 2.92 3.68
CA ASP A 162 19.22 2.90 5.09
C ASP A 162 18.43 1.85 5.89
N ILE A 163 17.10 1.86 5.75
CA ILE A 163 16.20 0.90 6.40
C ILE A 163 16.51 -0.55 6.00
N LEU A 164 16.90 -0.77 4.74
CA LEU A 164 17.19 -2.10 4.18
C LEU A 164 18.70 -2.45 4.20
N LEU A 165 19.54 -1.64 4.84
CA LEU A 165 20.99 -1.85 4.94
C LEU A 165 21.69 -2.05 3.59
N ARG A 166 21.27 -1.28 2.57
CA ARG A 166 21.84 -1.31 1.23
C ARG A 166 22.88 -0.22 1.07
N GLU A 167 23.98 -0.54 0.40
CA GLU A 167 24.93 0.48 -0.02
C GLU A 167 24.29 1.41 -1.05
N THR A 168 24.26 2.71 -0.74
CA THR A 168 23.78 3.77 -1.63
C THR A 168 24.86 4.13 -2.65
N THR A 169 24.53 4.00 -3.94
CA THR A 169 25.46 4.36 -5.02
C THR A 169 25.69 5.89 -5.08
N PRO A 170 26.74 6.38 -5.75
CA PRO A 170 26.94 7.82 -5.92
C PRO A 170 25.75 8.53 -6.57
N GLU A 171 25.13 7.91 -7.58
CA GLU A 171 23.98 8.46 -8.30
C GLU A 171 22.72 8.51 -7.41
N GLU A 172 22.50 7.46 -6.61
CA GLU A 172 21.40 7.42 -5.63
C GLU A 172 21.60 8.46 -4.53
N ARG A 173 22.85 8.67 -4.07
CA ARG A 173 23.19 9.67 -3.06
C ARG A 173 22.88 11.08 -3.56
N GLN A 174 23.33 11.42 -4.77
CA GLN A 174 23.04 12.71 -5.37
C GLN A 174 21.53 12.94 -5.49
N TYR A 175 20.78 11.93 -5.93
CA TYR A 175 19.32 12.01 -6.03
C TYR A 175 18.64 12.29 -4.68
N LEU A 176 19.10 11.66 -3.60
CA LEU A 176 18.58 11.90 -2.25
C LEU A 176 18.94 13.30 -1.72
N GLU A 177 20.15 13.80 -2.01
CA GLU A 177 20.62 15.12 -1.58
C GLU A 177 19.90 16.27 -2.30
N GLU A 178 19.42 16.06 -3.53
CA GLU A 178 18.67 17.05 -4.33
C GLU A 178 17.17 17.12 -3.98
N GLY A 179 16.75 16.48 -2.87
CA GLY A 179 15.38 16.50 -2.34
C GLY A 179 14.66 15.16 -2.47
N GLY A 180 14.99 14.37 -3.49
CA GLY A 180 14.55 12.99 -3.69
C GLY A 180 13.02 12.75 -3.52
N PHE A 181 12.64 11.47 -3.54
CA PHE A 181 11.32 11.02 -3.11
C PHE A 181 11.45 10.41 -1.71
N SER A 182 10.59 10.85 -0.79
CA SER A 182 10.72 10.52 0.64
C SER A 182 9.79 9.42 1.15
N GLY A 183 8.93 8.86 0.29
CA GLY A 183 8.02 7.77 0.68
C GLY A 183 6.78 8.25 1.43
#